data_AF-A0A401Q6T8-F1
#
_entry.id   AF-A0A401Q6T8-F1
#
_cell.length_a   1.000
_cell.length_b   1.000
_cell.length_c   1.000
_cell.angle_alpha   90.00
_cell.angle_beta   90.00
_cell.angle_gamma   90.00
#
_symmetry.space_group_name_H-M   'P 1'
#
loop_
_entity.id
_entity.type
_entity.pdbx_description
1 polymer ?
#
loop_
_entity_poly.entity_id
_entity_poly.type
_entity_poly.pdbx_seq_one_letter_code
_entity_poly.pdbx_strand_id
1 'polypeptide(L)'
;DGLRRLSGNEYIFTKNAHTVHAHFHVPVSLHDIPPRITETMENEDSWDFDIFELEAATYKRPLVYLGLKTFSRFGVCEFLNCSESVLRSWLQIIEANYHSSNSYHNSTHSADVLHATAYFLRQERVK
;
A
#
# COMPACT_ATOMS: atom_id res chain seq x y z
N ASP A 1 21.46 -2.27 37.85
CA ASP A 1 21.73 -1.84 36.47
C ASP A 1 21.41 -2.89 35.41
N GLY A 2 20.12 -3.17 35.21
CA GLY A 2 19.67 -4.08 34.15
C GLY A 2 19.09 -3.28 32.98
N LEU A 3 19.93 -2.88 32.02
CA LEU A 3 19.43 -2.36 30.74
C LEU A 3 18.80 -3.53 29.97
N ARG A 4 17.47 -3.60 30.01
CA ARG A 4 16.69 -4.38 29.03
C ARG A 4 17.04 -3.87 27.64
N ARG A 5 17.72 -4.71 26.85
CA ARG A 5 17.83 -4.51 25.41
C ARG A 5 16.42 -4.51 24.83
N LEU A 6 16.00 -3.36 24.31
CA LEU A 6 14.76 -3.21 23.55
C LEU A 6 14.82 -4.10 22.30
N SER A 7 13.68 -4.66 21.92
CA SER A 7 13.53 -5.43 20.69
C SER A 7 13.84 -4.54 19.48
N GLY A 8 14.42 -5.09 18.41
CA GLY A 8 14.72 -4.35 17.18
C GLY A 8 13.53 -3.57 16.61
N ASN A 9 12.31 -4.00 16.92
CA ASN A 9 11.07 -3.34 16.52
C ASN A 9 10.83 -2.01 17.24
N GLU A 10 11.24 -1.87 18.51
CA GLU A 10 11.06 -0.63 19.28
C GLU A 10 12.00 0.48 18.79
N TYR A 11 13.21 0.12 18.32
CA TYR A 11 14.19 1.07 17.81
C TYR A 11 13.78 1.70 16.46
N ILE A 12 13.10 0.93 15.61
CA ILE A 12 12.58 1.42 14.32
C ILE A 12 11.42 2.40 14.55
N PHE A 13 10.53 2.10 15.51
CA PHE A 13 9.38 2.94 15.82
C PHE A 13 9.78 4.35 16.29
N THR A 14 10.86 4.48 17.07
CA THR A 14 11.30 5.79 17.60
C THR A 14 11.99 6.66 16.56
N LYS A 15 12.72 6.06 15.59
CA LYS A 15 13.44 6.84 14.56
C LYS A 15 12.55 7.32 13.42
N ASN A 16 11.54 6.53 13.03
CA ASN A 16 10.68 6.85 11.89
C ASN A 16 9.59 7.87 12.20
N ALA A 17 9.27 8.12 13.48
CA ALA A 17 8.30 9.15 13.88
C ALA A 17 8.69 10.58 13.44
N HIS A 18 9.98 10.84 13.20
CA HIS A 18 10.47 12.17 12.83
C HIS A 18 10.63 12.40 11.32
N THR A 19 10.49 11.38 10.47
CA THR A 19 10.78 11.46 9.02
C THR A 19 9.53 11.38 8.13
N VAL A 20 8.34 11.19 8.72
CA VAL A 20 7.06 11.03 8.00
C VAL A 20 6.53 12.29 7.28
N HIS A 21 7.24 13.42 7.36
CA HIS A 21 6.80 14.70 6.79
C HIS A 21 7.34 15.01 5.39
N ALA A 22 7.53 13.99 4.53
CA ALA A 22 7.56 14.25 3.10
C ALA A 22 6.12 14.46 2.63
N HIS A 23 5.70 15.73 2.53
CA HIS A 23 4.36 16.15 2.08
C HIS A 23 4.11 15.75 0.62
N PHE A 24 3.67 14.51 0.40
CA PHE A 24 3.00 14.09 -0.82
C PHE A 24 1.54 13.76 -0.48
N HIS A 25 0.63 14.54 -1.05
CA HIS A 25 -0.78 14.56 -0.72
C HIS A 25 -1.47 13.31 -1.27
N VAL A 26 -1.59 12.27 -0.44
CA VAL A 26 -2.48 11.14 -0.76
C VAL A 26 -3.92 11.64 -0.58
N PRO A 27 -4.82 11.35 -1.52
CA PRO A 27 -6.22 11.74 -1.44
C PRO A 27 -6.91 11.27 -0.14
N VAL A 28 -7.97 11.98 0.24
CA VAL A 28 -8.74 11.72 1.46
C VAL A 28 -9.60 10.47 1.31
N SER A 29 -10.17 10.30 0.13
CA SER A 29 -10.96 9.13 -0.29
C SER A 29 -10.51 8.61 -1.65
N LEU A 30 -10.88 7.37 -2.00
CA LEU A 30 -10.81 6.85 -3.37
C LEU A 30 -11.39 7.81 -4.43
N HIS A 31 -12.40 8.60 -4.06
CA HIS A 31 -13.02 9.59 -4.96
C HIS A 31 -12.14 10.81 -5.27
N ASP A 32 -11.11 11.06 -4.46
CA ASP A 32 -10.22 12.22 -4.64
C ASP A 32 -8.92 11.84 -5.36
N ILE A 33 -8.80 10.61 -5.88
CA ILE A 33 -7.59 10.14 -6.58
C ILE A 33 -7.37 10.94 -7.87
N PRO A 34 -6.16 11.49 -8.09
CA PRO A 34 -5.83 12.18 -9.33
C PRO A 34 -6.13 11.31 -10.57
N PRO A 35 -6.72 11.88 -11.64
CA PRO A 35 -7.15 11.11 -12.82
C PRO A 35 -6.07 10.19 -13.39
N ARG A 36 -4.82 10.69 -13.50
CA ARG A 36 -3.67 9.89 -13.95
C ARG A 36 -3.48 8.59 -13.16
N ILE A 37 -3.63 8.63 -11.84
CA ILE A 37 -3.46 7.45 -10.99
C ILE A 37 -4.65 6.51 -11.17
N THR A 38 -5.86 7.04 -11.28
CA THR A 38 -7.07 6.26 -11.57
C THR A 38 -6.95 5.51 -12.90
N GLU A 39 -6.52 6.18 -13.96
CA GLU A 39 -6.28 5.60 -15.30
C GLU A 39 -5.31 4.43 -15.23
N THR A 40 -4.17 4.58 -14.54
CA THR A 40 -3.20 3.48 -14.40
C THR A 40 -3.76 2.27 -13.67
N MET A 41 -4.81 2.42 -12.87
CA MET A 41 -5.43 1.31 -12.12
C MET A 41 -6.64 0.70 -12.81
N GLU A 42 -7.11 1.20 -13.96
CA GLU A 42 -8.38 0.76 -14.58
C GLU A 42 -8.45 -0.75 -14.79
N ASN A 43 -7.36 -1.36 -15.28
CA ASN A 43 -7.27 -2.78 -15.60
C ASN A 43 -6.55 -3.61 -14.52
N GLU A 44 -6.62 -3.21 -13.23
CA GLU A 44 -5.94 -3.93 -12.14
C GLU A 44 -6.43 -5.37 -11.90
N ASP A 45 -7.49 -5.81 -12.56
CA ASP A 45 -7.91 -7.21 -12.52
C ASP A 45 -7.38 -8.08 -13.66
N SER A 46 -6.71 -7.47 -14.63
CA SER A 46 -5.98 -8.20 -15.66
C SER A 46 -4.63 -8.68 -15.11
N TRP A 47 -4.23 -9.89 -15.48
CA TRP A 47 -2.87 -10.35 -15.21
C TRP A 47 -1.81 -9.43 -15.86
N ASP A 48 -2.15 -8.80 -16.98
CA ASP A 48 -1.28 -7.91 -17.77
C ASP A 48 -1.27 -6.46 -17.22
N PHE A 49 -1.35 -6.31 -15.90
CA PHE A 49 -1.35 -5.01 -15.23
C PHE A 49 0.07 -4.42 -15.16
N ASP A 50 0.23 -3.16 -15.62
CA ASP A 50 1.52 -2.47 -15.57
C ASP A 50 1.74 -1.80 -14.20
N ILE A 51 2.42 -2.52 -13.31
CA ILE A 51 2.76 -2.02 -11.98
C ILE A 51 3.75 -0.84 -12.00
N PHE A 52 4.57 -0.70 -13.06
CA PHE A 52 5.57 0.36 -13.15
C PHE A 52 4.95 1.68 -13.61
N GLU A 53 3.94 1.63 -14.47
CA GLU A 53 3.13 2.82 -14.78
C GLU A 53 2.45 3.36 -13.51
N LEU A 54 1.93 2.46 -12.66
CA LEU A 54 1.38 2.87 -11.35
C LEU A 54 2.46 3.43 -10.42
N GLU A 55 3.66 2.84 -10.37
CA GLU A 55 4.79 3.39 -9.61
C GLU A 55 5.12 4.83 -10.05
N ALA A 56 5.19 5.06 -11.36
CA ALA A 56 5.47 6.37 -11.94
C ALA A 56 4.32 7.37 -11.74
N ALA A 57 3.07 6.91 -11.74
CA ALA A 57 1.88 7.71 -11.45
C ALA A 57 1.83 8.20 -10.00
N THR A 58 2.26 7.33 -9.08
CA THR A 58 2.15 7.55 -7.63
C THR A 58 3.41 8.13 -7.00
N TYR A 59 4.47 8.36 -7.77
CA TYR A 59 5.78 8.78 -7.27
C TYR A 59 6.34 7.80 -6.22
N LYS A 60 6.46 6.51 -6.60
CA LYS A 60 6.92 5.41 -5.73
C LYS A 60 6.01 5.14 -4.53
N ARG A 61 4.70 5.34 -4.70
CA ARG A 61 3.69 5.04 -3.68
C ARG A 61 2.57 4.10 -4.16
N PRO A 62 2.87 3.04 -4.93
CA PRO A 62 1.82 2.24 -5.56
C PRO A 62 0.98 1.46 -4.55
N LEU A 63 1.55 1.07 -3.40
CA LEU A 63 0.92 0.16 -2.44
C LEU A 63 -0.29 0.80 -1.77
N VAL A 64 -0.23 2.08 -1.42
CA VAL A 64 -1.38 2.76 -0.80
C VAL A 64 -2.55 2.85 -1.76
N TYR A 65 -2.33 3.24 -3.02
CA TYR A 65 -3.42 3.43 -3.98
C TYR A 65 -4.03 2.10 -4.42
N LEU A 66 -3.19 1.14 -4.82
CA LEU A 66 -3.66 -0.19 -5.22
C LEU A 66 -4.29 -0.94 -4.03
N GLY A 67 -3.71 -0.78 -2.83
CA GLY A 67 -4.24 -1.32 -1.58
C GLY A 67 -5.65 -0.83 -1.29
N LEU A 68 -5.89 0.48 -1.35
CA LEU A 68 -7.23 1.05 -1.12
C LEU A 68 -8.25 0.53 -2.14
N LYS A 69 -7.91 0.53 -3.43
CA LYS A 69 -8.82 0.04 -4.48
C LYS A 69 -9.12 -1.45 -4.30
N THR A 70 -8.09 -2.26 -4.07
CA THR A 70 -8.23 -3.70 -3.87
C THR A 70 -9.07 -4.01 -2.64
N PHE A 71 -8.76 -3.40 -1.50
CA PHE A 71 -9.43 -3.70 -0.24
C PHE A 71 -10.89 -3.23 -0.24
N SER A 72 -11.19 -2.12 -0.92
CA SER A 72 -12.56 -1.69 -1.18
C SER A 72 -13.32 -2.73 -2.01
N ARG A 73 -12.73 -3.25 -3.09
CA ARG A 73 -13.34 -4.31 -3.92
C ARG A 73 -13.61 -5.61 -3.14
N PHE A 74 -12.74 -5.96 -2.19
CA PHE A 74 -12.90 -7.16 -1.34
C PHE A 74 -13.74 -6.92 -0.07
N GLY A 75 -14.24 -5.70 0.17
CA GLY A 75 -15.05 -5.38 1.36
C GLY A 75 -14.31 -5.55 2.69
N VAL A 76 -13.00 -5.26 2.71
CA VAL A 76 -12.14 -5.54 3.86
C VAL A 76 -12.48 -4.67 5.07
N CYS A 77 -12.82 -3.40 4.85
CA CYS A 77 -13.19 -2.47 5.92
C CYS A 77 -14.47 -2.91 6.63
N GLU A 78 -15.47 -3.36 5.86
CA GLU A 78 -16.73 -3.90 6.35
C GLU A 78 -16.48 -5.17 7.15
N PHE A 79 -15.63 -6.07 6.64
CA PHE A 79 -15.31 -7.32 7.30
C PHE A 79 -14.56 -7.12 8.63
N LEU A 80 -13.58 -6.21 8.66
CA LEU A 80 -12.77 -5.93 9.85
C LEU A 80 -13.40 -4.88 10.78
N ASN A 81 -14.55 -4.32 10.40
CA ASN A 81 -15.23 -3.25 11.12
C ASN A 81 -14.32 -2.04 11.40
N CYS A 82 -13.66 -1.53 10.35
CA CYS A 82 -12.81 -0.34 10.41
C CYS A 82 -13.17 0.65 9.31
N SER A 83 -12.87 1.94 9.53
CA SER A 83 -13.09 2.97 8.52
C SER A 83 -12.01 2.94 7.43
N GLU A 84 -12.33 3.43 6.23
CA GLU A 84 -11.37 3.65 5.15
C GLU A 84 -10.18 4.52 5.61
N SER A 85 -10.43 5.49 6.51
CA SER A 85 -9.37 6.33 7.09
C SER A 85 -8.35 5.54 7.93
N VAL A 86 -8.81 4.51 8.65
CA VAL A 86 -7.93 3.61 9.42
C VAL A 86 -7.12 2.75 8.45
N LEU A 87 -7.78 2.15 7.44
CA LEU A 87 -7.11 1.35 6.43
C LEU A 87 -6.04 2.16 5.67
N ARG A 88 -6.36 3.39 5.26
CA ARG A 88 -5.43 4.29 4.58
C ARG A 88 -4.22 4.61 5.45
N SER A 89 -4.45 4.98 6.71
CA SER A 89 -3.36 5.25 7.66
C SER A 89 -2.46 4.03 7.84
N TRP A 90 -3.07 2.84 7.93
CA TRP A 90 -2.35 1.58 8.03
C TRP A 90 -1.50 1.32 6.78
N LEU A 91 -2.08 1.40 5.57
CA LEU A 91 -1.35 1.23 4.31
C LEU A 91 -0.20 2.25 4.17
N GLN A 92 -0.41 3.51 4.56
CA GLN A 92 0.62 4.54 4.51
C GLN A 92 1.81 4.21 5.42
N ILE A 93 1.55 3.72 6.64
CA ILE A 93 2.60 3.31 7.56
C ILE A 93 3.33 2.07 7.01
N ILE A 94 2.61 1.08 6.50
CA ILE A 94 3.23 -0.12 5.90
C ILE A 94 4.13 0.26 4.72
N GLU A 95 3.62 1.07 3.78
CA GLU A 95 4.37 1.53 2.61
C GLU A 95 5.61 2.34 2.99
N ALA A 96 5.49 3.25 3.96
CA ALA A 96 6.62 4.07 4.44
C ALA A 96 7.75 3.25 5.07
N ASN A 97 7.47 2.01 5.50
CA ASN A 97 8.48 1.11 6.06
C ASN A 97 9.09 0.15 5.00
N TYR A 98 8.67 0.23 3.74
CA TYR A 98 9.45 -0.35 2.64
C TYR A 98 10.56 0.61 2.22
N HIS A 99 11.79 0.10 2.09
CA HIS A 99 12.93 0.91 1.69
C HIS A 99 12.90 1.20 0.19
N SER A 100 12.59 2.45 -0.19
CA SER A 100 12.55 2.89 -1.59
C SER A 100 13.91 2.88 -2.30
N SER A 101 15.01 2.78 -1.55
CA SER A 101 16.37 2.61 -2.06
C SER A 101 16.69 1.18 -2.49
N ASN A 102 15.90 0.19 -2.07
CA ASN A 102 16.09 -1.18 -2.53
C ASN A 102 15.75 -1.27 -4.02
N SER A 103 16.60 -1.92 -4.78
CA SER A 103 16.41 -2.13 -6.23
C SER A 103 15.20 -3.03 -6.55
N TYR A 104 14.79 -3.89 -5.61
CA TYR A 104 13.67 -4.82 -5.81
C TYR A 104 12.69 -4.83 -4.63
N HIS A 105 13.14 -5.10 -3.40
CA HIS A 105 12.27 -5.19 -2.21
C HIS A 105 11.83 -3.82 -1.68
N ASN A 106 11.07 -3.08 -2.48
CA ASN A 106 10.43 -1.81 -2.17
C ASN A 106 8.90 -1.96 -2.25
N SER A 107 8.15 -0.88 -2.02
CA SER A 107 6.68 -0.90 -1.99
C SER A 107 6.04 -1.30 -3.33
N THR A 108 6.73 -1.08 -4.45
CA THR A 108 6.27 -1.51 -5.78
C THR A 108 6.21 -3.02 -5.87
N HIS A 109 7.22 -3.74 -5.37
CA HIS A 109 7.16 -5.20 -5.32
C HIS A 109 6.03 -5.70 -4.41
N SER A 110 5.76 -5.05 -3.28
CA SER A 110 4.62 -5.40 -2.43
C SER A 110 3.27 -5.17 -3.10
N ALA A 111 3.15 -4.09 -3.87
CA ALA A 111 1.96 -3.80 -4.65
C ALA A 111 1.75 -4.85 -5.76
N ASP A 112 2.83 -5.28 -6.42
CA ASP A 112 2.81 -6.39 -7.39
C ASP A 112 2.34 -7.72 -6.78
N VAL A 113 2.89 -8.08 -5.60
CA VAL A 113 2.47 -9.29 -4.88
C VAL A 113 1.00 -9.19 -4.44
N LEU A 114 0.54 -8.02 -4.00
CA LEU A 114 -0.87 -7.78 -3.67
C LEU A 114 -1.75 -7.98 -4.91
N HIS A 115 -1.37 -7.42 -6.05
CA HIS A 115 -2.07 -7.58 -7.33
C HIS A 115 -2.22 -9.06 -7.70
N ALA A 116 -1.11 -9.81 -7.72
CA ALA A 116 -1.13 -11.24 -8.05
C ALA A 116 -2.00 -12.05 -7.07
N THR A 117 -1.93 -11.72 -5.78
CA THR A 117 -2.77 -12.35 -4.75
C THR A 117 -4.25 -12.09 -5.02
N ALA A 118 -4.62 -10.85 -5.31
CA ALA A 118 -5.99 -10.47 -5.65
C ALA A 118 -6.48 -11.18 -6.92
N TYR A 119 -5.63 -11.29 -7.93
CA TYR A 119 -5.92 -12.02 -9.15
C TYR A 119 -6.24 -13.50 -8.88
N PHE A 120 -5.44 -14.18 -8.04
CA PHE A 120 -5.68 -15.58 -7.69
C PHE A 120 -6.96 -15.78 -6.88
N LEU A 121 -7.26 -14.90 -5.91
CA LEU A 121 -8.48 -14.98 -5.10
C LEU A 121 -9.78 -14.81 -5.92
N ARG A 122 -9.69 -14.22 -7.12
CA ARG A 122 -10.85 -14.06 -8.01
C ARG A 122 -11.15 -15.27 -8.88
N GLN A 123 -10.23 -16.23 -9.00
CA GLN A 123 -10.40 -17.40 -9.86
C GLN A 123 -11.45 -18.36 -9.27
N GLU A 124 -12.31 -18.92 -10.12
CA GLU A 124 -13.39 -19.84 -9.69
C GLU A 124 -12.89 -21.04 -8.89
N ARG A 125 -11.69 -21.53 -9.21
CA ARG A 125 -11.09 -22.67 -8.52
C ARG A 125 -10.69 -22.37 -7.06
N VAL A 126 -10.61 -21.09 -6.69
CA VAL A 126 -10.19 -20.63 -5.37
C VAL A 126 -11.38 -20.11 -4.54
N LYS A 127 -12.48 -19.72 -5.17
CA LYS A 127 -13.73 -19.35 -4.49
C LYS A 127 -14.44 -20.57 -3.90
#